data_AF-A0AAP6J790-F1
#
_entry.id   AF-A0AAP6J790-F1
#
_cell.length_a   1.000
_cell.length_b   1.000
_cell.length_c   1.000
_cell.angle_alpha   90.00
_cell.angle_beta   90.00
_cell.angle_gamma   90.00
#
_symmetry.space_group_name_H-M   'P 1'
#
loop_
_entity.id
_entity.type
_entity.pdbx_description
1 polymer ?
#
loop_
_entity_poly.entity_id
_entity_poly.type
_entity_poly.pdbx_seq_one_letter_code
_entity_poly.pdbx_strand_id
1 'polypeptide(L)'
;MVTLVEPQFTDGEEHAVEDVSRVSKDLMDVLSSQGDGVARAPGLLITNEDVRRIRRYVNSGLALPTALDEVSQLTGGIDNAIPGLGPDAIAELHAGIQAHARSWSAIETNMQKVGGDLYVFSGNLINIATHVVDFIKGLESYQTLQVGELTPAQIDQMPPVALMDQDSRKIPGLLALVDDLKIHIKDHSASTTRTRVGVTDFKRCLKEEIAPGVALKIRLARSGSAGDEIARLTADVDQLNNRINQKLAEYEEYSEYKWIGFWWGPIVGALSYSIYGPKASAALGEKDRLIEEKRQVELTLKKQNRLLGDLLAFETSLQDLKTRIDGAASGVSNIESLWVLLEELVESSYDRIKNTNNAVYLVSFVSRFQTLMSNWKEIQVQSFDLLTAFNNALEESAV
;
A
#
# COMPACT_ATOMS: atom_id res chain seq x y z
N MET A 1 29.59 9.13 11.19
CA MET A 1 29.23 9.84 9.95
C MET A 1 28.23 8.97 9.22
N VAL A 2 26.95 9.26 9.36
CA VAL A 2 25.89 8.60 8.59
C VAL A 2 25.75 9.42 7.32
N THR A 3 26.26 8.90 6.21
CA THR A 3 25.97 9.42 4.87
C THR A 3 24.49 9.20 4.61
N LEU A 4 23.71 10.28 4.70
CA LEU A 4 22.39 10.36 4.08
C LEU A 4 22.59 10.18 2.58
N VAL A 5 22.35 8.96 2.11
CA VAL A 5 22.13 8.72 0.68
C VAL A 5 20.71 9.21 0.41
N GLU A 6 20.58 10.35 -0.27
CA GLU A 6 19.30 10.73 -0.87
C GLU A 6 18.85 9.57 -1.77
N PRO A 7 17.61 9.07 -1.63
CA PRO A 7 17.12 8.07 -2.55
C PRO A 7 17.14 8.67 -3.96
N GLN A 8 17.81 8.01 -4.90
CA GLN A 8 17.57 8.28 -6.32
C GLN A 8 16.17 7.74 -6.61
N PHE A 9 15.22 8.65 -6.81
CA PHE A 9 13.80 8.34 -6.99
C PHE A 9 13.45 7.99 -8.45
N THR A 10 14.39 8.03 -9.38
CA THR A 10 14.18 7.75 -10.81
C THR A 10 15.15 6.68 -11.29
N ASP A 11 14.71 5.84 -12.24
CA ASP A 11 15.57 4.88 -12.96
C ASP A 11 16.51 5.56 -13.97
N GLY A 12 16.34 6.87 -14.18
CA GLY A 12 17.15 7.68 -15.08
C GLY A 12 16.72 7.62 -16.53
N GLU A 13 15.58 7.00 -16.85
CA GLU A 13 14.97 7.03 -18.19
C GLU A 13 13.97 8.19 -18.31
N GLU A 14 13.78 8.75 -19.51
CA GLU A 14 12.68 9.71 -19.78
C GLU A 14 11.36 8.94 -19.87
N HIS A 15 10.46 9.16 -18.91
CA HIS A 15 9.11 8.59 -18.91
C HIS A 15 8.13 9.52 -19.64
N ALA A 16 7.30 8.95 -20.51
CA ALA A 16 6.37 9.72 -21.33
C ALA A 16 5.10 10.08 -20.54
N VAL A 17 4.32 11.07 -21.00
CA VAL A 17 3.02 11.40 -20.37
C VAL A 17 2.05 10.24 -20.48
N GLU A 18 2.22 9.44 -21.51
CA GLU A 18 1.55 8.17 -21.74
C GLU A 18 1.83 7.18 -20.58
N ASP A 19 3.01 7.22 -19.95
CA ASP A 19 3.33 6.41 -18.77
C ASP A 19 2.63 6.92 -17.52
N VAL A 20 2.62 8.24 -17.29
CA VAL A 20 1.86 8.83 -16.16
C VAL A 20 0.37 8.55 -16.31
N SER A 21 -0.16 8.68 -17.53
CA SER A 21 -1.58 8.44 -17.84
C SER A 21 -1.92 6.97 -17.73
N ARG A 22 -1.05 6.08 -18.22
CA ARG A 22 -1.17 4.64 -18.07
C ARG A 22 -1.13 4.24 -16.61
N VAL A 23 -0.11 4.62 -15.85
CA VAL A 23 0.03 4.29 -14.41
C VAL A 23 -1.10 4.89 -13.58
N SER A 24 -1.57 6.10 -13.91
CA SER A 24 -2.76 6.68 -13.28
C SER A 24 -4.00 5.84 -13.57
N LYS A 25 -4.24 5.49 -14.84
CA LYS A 25 -5.36 4.63 -15.25
C LYS A 25 -5.28 3.25 -14.62
N ASP A 26 -4.10 2.65 -14.63
CA ASP A 26 -3.75 1.37 -14.05
C ASP A 26 -4.01 1.33 -12.55
N LEU A 27 -3.61 2.39 -11.84
CA LEU A 27 -4.00 2.60 -10.47
C LEU A 27 -5.53 2.73 -10.39
N MET A 28 -6.16 3.58 -11.19
CA MET A 28 -7.62 3.76 -11.18
C MET A 28 -8.43 2.48 -11.46
N ASP A 29 -7.98 1.60 -12.34
CA ASP A 29 -8.60 0.31 -12.63
C ASP A 29 -8.49 -0.62 -11.41
N VAL A 30 -7.34 -0.58 -10.73
CA VAL A 30 -7.09 -1.24 -9.44
C VAL A 30 -7.98 -0.66 -8.33
N LEU A 31 -8.16 0.66 -8.29
CA LEU A 31 -8.87 1.35 -7.21
C LEU A 31 -10.38 1.36 -7.36
N SER A 32 -10.89 1.45 -8.59
CA SER A 32 -12.32 1.58 -8.90
C SER A 32 -13.06 0.25 -8.92
N SER A 33 -12.35 -0.88 -8.88
CA SER A 33 -12.92 -2.22 -8.99
C SER A 33 -13.83 -2.44 -10.22
N GLN A 34 -13.72 -1.62 -11.27
CA GLN A 34 -14.58 -1.69 -12.46
C GLN A 34 -14.17 -2.77 -13.49
N GLY A 35 -13.19 -3.62 -13.17
CA GLY A 35 -12.85 -4.77 -14.00
C GLY A 35 -13.88 -5.90 -13.88
N ASP A 36 -14.26 -6.52 -15.00
CA ASP A 36 -15.10 -7.73 -14.98
C ASP A 36 -14.46 -8.80 -14.08
N GLY A 37 -15.16 -9.14 -13.00
CA GLY A 37 -14.77 -10.17 -12.03
C GLY A 37 -14.06 -9.70 -10.75
N VAL A 38 -13.95 -8.41 -10.44
CA VAL A 38 -13.33 -7.99 -9.17
C VAL A 38 -14.18 -8.39 -7.95
N ALA A 39 -13.57 -8.95 -6.89
CA ALA A 39 -14.26 -9.34 -5.66
C ALA A 39 -13.61 -8.78 -4.36
N ARG A 40 -12.75 -7.75 -4.46
CA ARG A 40 -12.36 -6.89 -3.33
C ARG A 40 -13.02 -5.52 -3.50
N ALA A 41 -13.51 -4.94 -2.40
CA ALA A 41 -14.03 -3.58 -2.39
C ALA A 41 -12.93 -2.56 -2.78
N PRO A 42 -13.28 -1.44 -3.43
CA PRO A 42 -12.33 -0.39 -3.81
C PRO A 42 -11.50 0.12 -2.62
N GLY A 43 -10.21 0.41 -2.82
CA GLY A 43 -9.34 0.90 -1.75
C GLY A 43 -7.94 1.36 -2.22
N LEU A 44 -7.66 2.65 -2.04
CA LEU A 44 -6.40 3.33 -2.43
C LEU A 44 -5.13 2.77 -1.77
N LEU A 45 -5.27 2.41 -0.50
CA LEU A 45 -4.22 1.80 0.32
C LEU A 45 -4.75 0.55 1.02
N ILE A 46 -5.94 0.69 1.60
CA ILE A 46 -6.53 -0.26 2.52
C ILE A 46 -8.06 -0.18 2.43
N THR A 47 -8.78 -1.30 2.56
CA THR A 47 -10.26 -1.33 2.60
C THR A 47 -10.78 -1.19 4.03
N ASN A 48 -12.07 -0.93 4.22
CA ASN A 48 -12.73 -0.96 5.54
C ASN A 48 -12.45 -2.25 6.30
N GLU A 49 -12.55 -3.39 5.60
CA GLU A 49 -12.33 -4.70 6.21
C GLU A 49 -10.88 -4.88 6.65
N ASP A 50 -9.93 -4.41 5.85
CA ASP A 50 -8.52 -4.40 6.25
C ASP A 50 -8.27 -3.57 7.50
N VAL A 51 -8.82 -2.35 7.58
CA VAL A 51 -8.70 -1.51 8.78
C VAL A 51 -9.27 -2.23 10.01
N ARG A 52 -10.47 -2.80 9.91
CA ARG A 52 -11.09 -3.56 11.01
C ARG A 52 -10.22 -4.73 11.46
N ARG A 53 -9.66 -5.49 10.52
CA ARG A 53 -8.84 -6.68 10.83
C ARG A 53 -7.48 -6.32 11.41
N ILE A 54 -6.83 -5.27 10.91
CA ILE A 54 -5.57 -4.78 11.49
C ILE A 54 -5.83 -4.26 12.92
N ARG A 55 -6.90 -3.48 13.14
CA ARG A 55 -7.29 -3.03 14.48
C ARG A 55 -7.58 -4.20 15.43
N ARG A 56 -8.18 -5.29 14.94
CA ARG A 56 -8.38 -6.51 15.72
C ARG A 56 -7.04 -7.11 16.20
N TYR A 57 -6.04 -7.18 15.33
CA TYR A 57 -4.69 -7.57 15.71
C TYR A 57 -4.10 -6.61 16.76
N VAL A 58 -4.19 -5.31 16.51
CA VAL A 58 -3.66 -4.26 17.40
C VAL A 58 -4.27 -4.38 18.79
N ASN A 59 -5.60 -4.47 18.89
CA ASN A 59 -6.31 -4.60 20.15
C ASN A 59 -5.90 -5.88 20.90
N SER A 60 -5.80 -7.02 20.19
CA SER A 60 -5.33 -8.28 20.78
C SER A 60 -3.90 -8.17 21.30
N GLY A 61 -3.00 -7.56 20.52
CA GLY A 61 -1.61 -7.35 20.91
C GLY A 61 -1.46 -6.43 22.11
N LEU A 62 -2.23 -5.34 22.17
CA LEU A 62 -2.26 -4.40 23.29
C LEU A 62 -2.82 -5.04 24.57
N ALA A 63 -3.72 -6.01 24.46
CA ALA A 63 -4.34 -6.70 25.58
C ALA A 63 -3.46 -7.83 26.18
N LEU A 64 -2.32 -8.17 25.56
CA LEU A 64 -1.45 -9.22 26.08
C LEU A 64 -0.82 -8.79 27.41
N PRO A 65 -0.84 -9.62 28.46
CA PRO A 65 -0.25 -9.28 29.74
C PRO A 65 1.26 -9.30 29.65
N THR A 66 1.91 -8.30 30.25
CA THR A 66 3.38 -8.19 30.32
C THR A 66 3.89 -8.24 31.75
N ALA A 67 3.01 -8.12 32.74
CA ALA A 67 3.35 -8.27 34.15
C ALA A 67 3.66 -9.73 34.47
N LEU A 68 4.78 -9.99 35.14
CA LEU A 68 5.28 -11.35 35.37
C LEU A 68 4.32 -12.22 36.18
N ASP A 69 3.57 -11.64 37.10
CA ASP A 69 2.56 -12.33 37.90
C ASP A 69 1.38 -12.80 37.04
N GLU A 70 0.86 -11.93 36.15
CA GLU A 70 -0.19 -12.26 35.19
C GLU A 70 0.28 -13.32 34.18
N VAL A 71 1.50 -13.17 33.67
CA VAL A 71 2.08 -14.13 32.71
C VAL A 71 2.38 -15.47 33.38
N SER A 72 2.84 -15.48 34.63
CA SER A 72 3.07 -16.72 35.40
C SER A 72 1.80 -17.54 35.58
N GLN A 73 0.65 -16.88 35.75
CA GLN A 73 -0.64 -17.56 35.80
C GLN A 73 -1.03 -18.18 34.45
N LEU A 74 -0.68 -17.53 33.33
CA LEU A 74 -0.95 -18.03 31.99
C LEU A 74 -0.07 -19.23 31.60
N THR A 75 1.19 -19.25 32.04
CA THR A 75 2.15 -20.32 31.71
C THR A 75 2.01 -21.57 32.58
N GLY A 76 1.09 -21.58 33.55
CA GLY A 76 0.87 -22.69 34.47
C GLY A 76 1.83 -22.70 35.68
N GLY A 77 2.42 -21.55 36.02
CA GLY A 77 3.37 -21.39 37.12
C GLY A 77 4.81 -21.11 36.66
N ILE A 78 5.70 -20.88 37.65
CA ILE A 78 7.10 -20.45 37.47
C ILE A 78 8.00 -21.57 36.88
N ASP A 79 7.62 -22.84 37.09
CA ASP A 79 8.39 -24.04 36.71
C ASP A 79 7.72 -24.85 35.59
N ASN A 80 7.24 -24.22 34.53
CA ASN A 80 6.96 -24.98 33.32
C ASN A 80 8.33 -25.43 32.76
N ALA A 81 8.72 -26.68 33.03
CA ALA A 81 10.07 -27.26 32.84
C ALA A 81 10.61 -27.28 31.39
N ILE A 82 10.09 -26.44 30.49
CA ILE A 82 10.45 -26.25 29.09
C ILE A 82 11.19 -24.91 28.96
N PRO A 83 12.54 -24.93 28.81
CA PRO A 83 13.32 -23.73 28.57
C PRO A 83 12.77 -22.89 27.42
N GLY A 84 12.63 -21.58 27.64
CA GLY A 84 12.10 -20.63 26.66
C GLY A 84 10.58 -20.45 26.67
N LEU A 85 9.83 -21.18 27.52
CA LEU A 85 8.41 -20.95 27.80
C LEU A 85 8.13 -20.39 29.20
N GLY A 86 9.16 -20.15 30.00
CA GLY A 86 9.03 -19.52 31.32
C GLY A 86 8.36 -18.15 31.27
N PRO A 87 7.82 -17.67 32.41
CA PRO A 87 7.09 -16.41 32.46
C PRO A 87 7.85 -15.22 31.86
N ASP A 88 9.15 -15.10 32.15
CA ASP A 88 9.99 -14.03 31.59
C ASP A 88 10.03 -14.06 30.06
N ALA A 89 10.19 -15.25 29.48
CA ALA A 89 10.34 -15.44 28.05
C ALA A 89 9.02 -15.23 27.27
N ILE A 90 7.87 -15.39 27.93
CA ILE A 90 6.55 -15.07 27.38
C ILE A 90 6.24 -13.57 27.57
N ALA A 91 6.59 -12.99 28.72
CA ALA A 91 6.45 -11.56 28.97
C ALA A 91 7.26 -10.72 27.98
N GLU A 92 8.49 -11.15 27.66
CA GLU A 92 9.33 -10.52 26.63
C GLU A 92 8.67 -10.55 25.25
N LEU A 93 8.12 -11.71 24.84
CA LEU A 93 7.39 -11.84 23.58
C LEU A 93 6.17 -10.91 23.55
N HIS A 94 5.37 -10.90 24.62
CA HIS A 94 4.20 -10.03 24.75
C HIS A 94 4.58 -8.55 24.69
N ALA A 95 5.68 -8.15 25.32
CA ALA A 95 6.18 -6.78 25.28
C ALA A 95 6.58 -6.37 23.85
N GLY A 96 7.25 -7.25 23.11
CA GLY A 96 7.56 -7.03 21.69
C GLY A 96 6.30 -6.87 20.84
N ILE A 97 5.30 -7.73 21.05
CA ILE A 97 4.00 -7.63 20.36
C ILE A 97 3.28 -6.32 20.70
N GLN A 98 3.23 -5.93 21.98
CA GLN A 98 2.62 -4.67 22.39
C GLN A 98 3.30 -3.47 21.73
N ALA A 99 4.64 -3.45 21.68
CA ALA A 99 5.39 -2.39 21.03
C ALA A 99 5.08 -2.31 19.53
N HIS A 100 5.05 -3.45 18.85
CA HIS A 100 4.65 -3.54 17.45
C HIS A 100 3.21 -3.05 17.24
N ALA A 101 2.25 -3.48 18.05
CA ALA A 101 0.85 -3.03 17.98
C ALA A 101 0.71 -1.51 18.19
N ARG A 102 1.45 -0.91 19.13
CA ARG A 102 1.45 0.55 19.38
C ARG A 102 1.92 1.35 18.16
N SER A 103 2.88 0.82 17.41
CA SER A 103 3.45 1.51 16.23
C SER A 103 2.43 1.71 15.10
N TRP A 104 1.34 0.93 15.06
CA TRP A 104 0.29 1.06 14.06
C TRP A 104 -0.40 2.43 14.06
N SER A 105 -0.63 3.02 15.23
CA SER A 105 -1.34 4.30 15.38
C SER A 105 -0.77 5.44 14.51
N ALA A 106 0.55 5.55 14.42
CA ALA A 106 1.21 6.55 13.59
C ALA A 106 1.06 6.23 12.10
N ILE A 107 1.09 4.96 11.73
CA ILE A 107 0.89 4.48 10.35
C ILE A 107 -0.54 4.80 9.90
N GLU A 108 -1.53 4.48 10.72
CA GLU A 108 -2.94 4.75 10.45
C GLU A 108 -3.19 6.25 10.27
N THR A 109 -2.63 7.09 11.14
CA THR A 109 -2.69 8.56 11.01
C THR A 109 -2.07 9.03 9.69
N ASN A 110 -0.92 8.48 9.31
CA ASN A 110 -0.26 8.85 8.05
C ASN A 110 -1.05 8.39 6.82
N MET A 111 -1.68 7.20 6.85
CA MET A 111 -2.55 6.72 5.77
C MET A 111 -3.77 7.63 5.56
N GLN A 112 -4.39 8.10 6.65
CA GLN A 112 -5.46 9.10 6.56
C GLN A 112 -4.97 10.40 5.93
N LYS A 113 -3.76 10.85 6.32
CA LYS A 113 -3.13 12.03 5.75
C LYS A 113 -2.86 11.86 4.25
N VAL A 114 -2.42 10.70 3.78
CA VAL A 114 -2.26 10.42 2.34
C VAL A 114 -3.57 10.64 1.58
N GLY A 115 -4.70 10.15 2.11
CA GLY A 115 -6.01 10.39 1.50
C GLY A 115 -6.36 11.87 1.40
N GLY A 116 -6.11 12.64 2.47
CA GLY A 116 -6.32 14.09 2.47
C GLY A 116 -5.40 14.84 1.50
N ASP A 117 -4.11 14.50 1.49
CA ASP A 117 -3.11 15.13 0.63
C ASP A 117 -3.38 14.85 -0.84
N LEU A 118 -3.79 13.63 -1.20
CA LEU A 118 -4.20 13.30 -2.57
C LEU A 118 -5.45 14.08 -2.99
N TYR A 119 -6.46 14.18 -2.13
CA TYR A 119 -7.66 14.95 -2.43
C TYR A 119 -7.37 16.43 -2.71
N VAL A 120 -6.56 17.05 -1.84
CA VAL A 120 -6.16 18.46 -1.98
C VAL A 120 -5.27 18.65 -3.20
N PHE A 121 -4.30 17.77 -3.41
CA PHE A 121 -3.41 17.84 -4.57
C PHE A 121 -4.18 17.71 -5.87
N SER A 122 -5.09 16.75 -6.02
CA SER A 122 -5.89 16.61 -7.24
C SER A 122 -6.63 17.91 -7.58
N GLY A 123 -7.23 18.56 -6.58
CA GLY A 123 -7.93 19.84 -6.77
C GLY A 123 -6.99 20.96 -7.22
N ASN A 124 -5.82 21.08 -6.59
CA ASN A 124 -4.81 22.08 -6.95
C ASN A 124 -4.23 21.81 -8.35
N LEU A 125 -3.90 20.56 -8.67
CA LEU A 125 -3.41 20.16 -9.98
C LEU A 125 -4.42 20.51 -11.08
N ILE A 126 -5.71 20.19 -10.90
CA ILE A 126 -6.74 20.52 -11.89
C ILE A 126 -6.82 22.04 -12.12
N ASN A 127 -6.78 22.85 -11.05
CA ASN A 127 -6.82 24.30 -11.16
C ASN A 127 -5.58 24.85 -11.89
N ILE A 128 -4.37 24.43 -11.48
CA ILE A 128 -3.12 24.89 -12.09
C ILE A 128 -3.03 24.44 -13.55
N ALA A 129 -3.34 23.17 -13.84
CA ALA A 129 -3.33 22.64 -15.20
C ALA A 129 -4.36 23.35 -16.10
N THR A 130 -5.52 23.73 -15.55
CA THR A 130 -6.50 24.56 -16.28
C THR A 130 -5.91 25.93 -16.63
N HIS A 131 -5.28 26.62 -15.66
CA HIS A 131 -4.61 27.90 -15.93
C HIS A 131 -3.48 27.79 -16.94
N VAL A 132 -2.68 26.72 -16.88
CA VAL A 132 -1.62 26.41 -17.86
C VAL A 132 -2.21 26.21 -19.25
N VAL A 133 -3.28 25.42 -19.37
CA VAL A 133 -3.96 25.15 -20.65
C VAL A 133 -4.56 26.43 -21.23
N ASP A 134 -5.24 27.23 -20.40
CA ASP A 134 -5.87 28.49 -20.83
C ASP A 134 -4.82 29.53 -21.24
N PHE A 135 -3.69 29.59 -20.53
CA PHE A 135 -2.56 30.44 -20.88
C PHE A 135 -2.04 30.11 -22.28
N ILE A 136 -1.80 28.82 -22.54
CA ILE A 136 -1.27 28.36 -23.83
C ILE A 136 -2.29 28.57 -24.95
N LYS A 137 -3.57 28.29 -24.73
CA LYS A 137 -4.65 28.54 -25.71
C LYS A 137 -4.84 30.03 -26.02
N GLY A 138 -4.44 30.90 -25.11
CA GLY A 138 -4.41 32.35 -25.29
C GLY A 138 -3.23 32.88 -26.12
N LEU A 139 -2.26 32.03 -26.49
CA LEU A 139 -1.16 32.41 -27.38
C LEU A 139 -1.64 32.45 -28.83
N GLU A 140 -1.22 33.48 -29.58
CA GLU A 140 -1.59 33.62 -31.00
C GLU A 140 -0.97 32.50 -31.85
N SER A 141 0.26 32.10 -31.49
CA SER A 141 0.97 30.96 -32.06
C SER A 141 0.20 29.64 -31.90
N TYR A 142 -0.58 29.49 -30.82
CA TYR A 142 -1.42 28.31 -30.61
C TYR A 142 -2.68 28.37 -31.49
N GLN A 143 -3.36 29.52 -31.53
CA GLN A 143 -4.62 29.69 -32.25
C GLN A 143 -4.47 29.51 -33.76
N THR A 144 -3.31 29.90 -34.32
CA THR A 144 -3.01 29.75 -35.75
C THR A 144 -2.79 28.30 -36.20
N LEU A 145 -2.46 27.38 -35.29
CA LEU A 145 -2.19 25.98 -35.63
C LEU A 145 -3.45 25.15 -35.92
N GLN A 146 -4.66 25.61 -35.55
CA GLN A 146 -5.95 24.97 -35.84
C GLN A 146 -6.01 23.44 -35.57
N VAL A 147 -5.33 23.01 -34.52
CA VAL A 147 -5.05 21.61 -34.11
C VAL A 147 -6.23 20.86 -33.49
N GLY A 148 -7.46 21.37 -33.64
CA GLY A 148 -8.65 21.07 -32.84
C GLY A 148 -8.82 19.63 -32.32
N GLU A 149 -8.92 18.62 -33.21
CA GLU A 149 -9.25 17.24 -32.85
C GLU A 149 -8.07 16.25 -32.91
N LEU A 150 -6.83 16.74 -33.00
CA LEU A 150 -5.66 15.85 -33.11
C LEU A 150 -5.27 15.24 -31.75
N THR A 151 -4.86 13.97 -31.76
CA THR A 151 -4.27 13.31 -30.59
C THR A 151 -2.84 13.79 -30.34
N PRO A 152 -2.28 13.67 -29.11
CA PRO A 152 -0.89 14.04 -28.82
C PRO A 152 0.11 13.43 -29.81
N ALA A 153 -0.07 12.14 -30.14
CA ALA A 153 0.79 11.42 -31.09
C ALA A 153 0.68 11.95 -32.53
N GLN A 154 -0.49 12.46 -32.93
CA GLN A 154 -0.68 13.10 -34.24
C GLN A 154 -0.07 14.49 -34.27
N ILE A 155 -0.16 15.24 -33.16
CA ILE A 155 0.43 16.58 -33.03
C ILE A 155 1.96 16.48 -33.08
N ASP A 156 2.56 15.49 -32.42
CA ASP A 156 4.02 15.28 -32.41
C ASP A 156 4.60 14.97 -33.80
N GLN A 157 3.77 14.56 -34.76
CA GLN A 157 4.16 14.32 -36.16
C GLN A 157 4.08 15.58 -37.04
N MET A 158 3.53 16.69 -36.54
CA MET A 158 3.42 17.93 -37.29
C MET A 158 4.80 18.58 -37.47
N PRO A 159 5.04 19.28 -38.59
CA PRO A 159 6.27 20.03 -38.77
C PRO A 159 6.40 21.12 -37.70
N PRO A 160 7.61 21.40 -37.18
CA PRO A 160 7.80 22.43 -36.17
C PRO A 160 7.38 23.80 -36.70
N VAL A 161 6.68 24.56 -35.86
CA VAL A 161 6.23 25.93 -36.16
C VAL A 161 6.80 26.87 -35.11
N ALA A 162 7.48 27.93 -35.54
CA ALA A 162 8.09 28.88 -34.61
C ALA A 162 7.04 29.62 -33.77
N LEU A 163 7.34 29.92 -32.51
CA LEU A 163 6.55 30.85 -31.71
C LEU A 163 6.68 32.27 -32.28
N MET A 164 5.58 33.01 -32.22
CA MET A 164 5.59 34.43 -32.51
C MET A 164 6.34 35.20 -31.42
N ASP A 165 7.01 36.30 -31.78
CA ASP A 165 7.85 37.08 -30.87
C ASP A 165 7.11 37.55 -29.60
N GLN A 166 5.85 37.94 -29.76
CA GLN A 166 4.99 38.39 -28.66
C GLN A 166 4.60 37.27 -27.69
N ASP A 167 4.49 36.03 -28.15
CA ASP A 167 4.19 34.86 -27.32
C ASP A 167 5.47 34.34 -26.65
N SER A 168 6.62 34.46 -27.32
CA SER A 168 7.92 34.14 -26.73
C SER A 168 8.19 34.94 -25.44
N ARG A 169 7.73 36.20 -25.37
CA ARG A 169 7.84 37.05 -24.17
C ARG A 169 6.96 36.59 -23.00
N LYS A 170 5.96 35.75 -23.25
CA LYS A 170 5.02 35.23 -22.25
C LYS A 170 5.50 33.91 -21.63
N ILE A 171 6.47 33.22 -22.23
CA ILE A 171 7.02 31.94 -21.75
C ILE A 171 7.45 31.98 -20.26
N PRO A 172 8.09 33.04 -19.73
CA PRO A 172 8.42 33.09 -18.29
C PRO A 172 7.19 32.96 -17.37
N GLY A 173 6.03 33.49 -17.78
CA GLY A 173 4.78 33.34 -17.02
C GLY A 173 4.25 31.91 -17.04
N LEU A 174 4.41 31.20 -18.16
CA LEU A 174 4.08 29.78 -18.27
C LEU A 174 5.00 28.92 -17.38
N LEU A 175 6.30 29.20 -17.38
CA LEU A 175 7.26 28.50 -16.53
C LEU A 175 6.95 28.66 -15.04
N ALA A 176 6.51 29.85 -14.60
CA ALA A 176 6.08 30.08 -13.22
C ALA A 176 4.91 29.18 -12.80
N LEU A 177 3.91 28.98 -13.67
CA LEU A 177 2.77 28.09 -13.39
C LEU A 177 3.21 26.62 -13.30
N VAL A 178 4.19 26.21 -14.10
CA VAL A 178 4.75 24.84 -14.05
C VAL A 178 5.61 24.65 -12.81
N ASP A 179 6.36 25.67 -12.37
CA ASP A 179 7.12 25.64 -11.11
C ASP A 179 6.21 25.54 -9.87
N ASP A 180 5.07 26.24 -9.86
CA ASP A 180 4.07 26.10 -8.79
C ASP A 180 3.61 24.63 -8.65
N LEU A 181 3.44 23.91 -9.76
CA LEU A 181 3.05 22.51 -9.73
C LEU A 181 4.12 21.61 -9.09
N LYS A 182 5.41 21.89 -9.31
CA LYS A 182 6.52 21.15 -8.67
C LYS A 182 6.46 21.26 -7.15
N ILE A 183 6.18 22.46 -6.63
CA ILE A 183 6.05 22.72 -5.19
C ILE A 183 4.92 21.87 -4.60
N HIS A 184 3.75 21.86 -5.24
CA HIS A 184 2.61 21.08 -4.78
C HIS A 184 2.87 19.57 -4.82
N ILE A 185 3.52 19.04 -5.86
CA ILE A 185 3.90 17.61 -5.92
C ILE A 185 4.75 17.23 -4.71
N LYS A 186 5.78 18.03 -4.41
CA LYS A 186 6.70 17.76 -3.31
C LYS A 186 6.05 17.84 -1.94
N ASP A 187 5.20 18.85 -1.72
CA ASP A 187 4.55 19.06 -0.43
C ASP A 187 3.56 17.92 -0.10
N HIS A 188 2.82 17.45 -1.11
CA HIS A 188 1.80 16.42 -0.94
C HIS A 188 2.34 14.98 -1.02
N SER A 189 3.49 14.73 -1.66
CA SER A 189 4.11 13.40 -1.71
C SER A 189 4.73 12.97 -0.37
N ALA A 190 5.08 13.93 0.49
CA ALA A 190 5.77 13.67 1.75
C ALA A 190 4.99 12.77 2.72
N SER A 191 3.65 12.77 2.71
CA SER A 191 2.85 11.84 3.53
C SER A 191 2.88 10.42 2.99
N THR A 192 2.91 10.25 1.66
CA THR A 192 3.07 8.95 1.00
C THR A 192 4.40 8.31 1.38
N THR A 193 5.51 9.05 1.28
CA THR A 193 6.83 8.53 1.66
C THR A 193 6.89 8.13 3.14
N ARG A 194 6.38 8.97 4.05
CA ARG A 194 6.32 8.62 5.49
C ARG A 194 5.49 7.36 5.74
N THR A 195 4.36 7.23 5.06
CA THR A 195 3.50 6.04 5.16
C THR A 195 4.23 4.81 4.67
N ARG A 196 4.93 4.88 3.54
CA ARG A 196 5.72 3.76 2.99
C ARG A 196 6.78 3.28 3.98
N VAL A 197 7.56 4.20 4.54
CA VAL A 197 8.60 3.87 5.52
C VAL A 197 7.98 3.17 6.72
N GLY A 198 6.91 3.75 7.29
CA GLY A 198 6.22 3.18 8.44
C GLY A 198 5.65 1.78 8.18
N VAL A 199 4.98 1.57 7.05
CA VAL A 199 4.44 0.26 6.66
C VAL A 199 5.56 -0.77 6.42
N THR A 200 6.67 -0.35 5.82
CA THR A 200 7.83 -1.20 5.57
C THR A 200 8.48 -1.65 6.88
N ASP A 201 8.69 -0.73 7.81
CA ASP A 201 9.24 -1.04 9.13
C ASP A 201 8.33 -1.93 9.96
N PHE A 202 7.02 -1.67 9.94
CA PHE A 202 6.02 -2.53 10.57
C PHE A 202 6.07 -3.95 10.02
N LYS A 203 6.02 -4.09 8.68
CA LYS A 203 6.15 -5.38 7.98
C LYS A 203 7.46 -6.09 8.33
N ARG A 204 8.57 -5.36 8.40
CA ARG A 204 9.89 -5.89 8.73
C ARG A 204 9.92 -6.44 10.15
N CYS A 205 9.49 -5.67 11.15
CA CYS A 205 9.41 -6.11 12.55
C CYS A 205 8.50 -7.32 12.70
N LEU A 206 7.33 -7.31 12.05
CA LEU A 206 6.42 -8.46 12.01
C LEU A 206 7.12 -9.74 11.52
N LYS A 207 7.90 -9.64 10.43
CA LYS A 207 8.58 -10.76 9.77
C LYS A 207 9.82 -11.25 10.51
N GLU A 208 10.64 -10.32 10.99
CA GLU A 208 11.99 -10.62 11.50
C GLU A 208 12.00 -10.92 13.00
N GLU A 209 11.03 -10.40 13.75
CA GLU A 209 11.03 -10.48 15.21
C GLU A 209 9.77 -11.18 15.75
N ILE A 210 8.59 -10.64 15.44
CA ILE A 210 7.33 -11.07 16.06
C ILE A 210 6.94 -12.48 15.64
N ALA A 211 6.84 -12.72 14.32
CA ALA A 211 6.44 -14.03 13.81
C ALA A 211 7.44 -15.14 14.24
N PRO A 212 8.78 -14.99 14.08
CA PRO A 212 9.75 -15.97 14.56
C PRO A 212 9.73 -16.21 16.08
N GLY A 213 9.41 -15.18 16.87
CA GLY A 213 9.24 -15.31 18.32
C GLY A 213 8.07 -16.23 18.69
N VAL A 214 6.87 -15.93 18.16
CA VAL A 214 5.64 -16.72 18.40
C VAL A 214 5.81 -18.16 17.94
N ALA A 215 6.35 -18.29 16.74
CA ALA A 215 6.78 -19.52 16.11
C ALA A 215 7.59 -20.46 17.01
N LEU A 216 8.65 -19.91 17.60
CA LEU A 216 9.52 -20.64 18.52
C LEU A 216 8.73 -21.11 19.74
N LYS A 217 7.87 -20.25 20.32
CA LYS A 217 7.05 -20.62 21.47
C LYS A 217 6.04 -21.74 21.14
N ILE A 218 5.40 -21.69 19.96
CA ILE A 218 4.50 -22.75 19.50
C ILE A 218 5.24 -24.09 19.43
N ARG A 219 6.41 -24.12 18.79
CA ARG A 219 7.21 -25.35 18.66
C ARG A 219 7.60 -25.93 20.02
N LEU A 220 8.04 -25.08 20.95
CA LEU A 220 8.36 -25.51 22.31
C LEU A 220 7.12 -26.03 23.04
N ALA A 221 5.97 -25.35 22.91
CA ALA A 221 4.74 -25.74 23.58
C ALA A 221 4.18 -27.08 23.06
N ARG A 222 4.32 -27.34 21.75
CA ARG A 222 4.00 -28.63 21.13
C ARG A 222 4.89 -29.77 21.65
N SER A 223 6.18 -29.52 21.81
CA SER A 223 7.13 -30.56 22.29
C SER A 223 6.86 -31.01 23.73
N GLY A 224 6.16 -30.19 24.52
CA GLY A 224 5.76 -30.50 25.89
C GLY A 224 4.35 -31.09 26.05
N SER A 225 3.53 -31.16 24.99
CA SER A 225 2.15 -31.68 25.07
C SER A 225 2.08 -33.17 24.74
N ALA A 226 1.70 -34.01 25.70
CA ALA A 226 1.76 -35.47 25.58
C ALA A 226 0.41 -36.18 25.28
N GLY A 227 -0.65 -35.45 24.89
CA GLY A 227 -1.97 -36.03 24.63
C GLY A 227 -2.24 -36.31 23.16
N ASP A 228 -2.74 -37.51 22.83
CA ASP A 228 -3.11 -37.93 21.45
C ASP A 228 -4.11 -36.95 20.79
N GLU A 229 -5.02 -36.38 21.56
CA GLU A 229 -5.99 -35.39 21.07
C GLU A 229 -5.33 -34.04 20.72
N ILE A 230 -4.36 -33.58 21.53
CA ILE A 230 -3.58 -32.36 21.24
C ILE A 230 -2.73 -32.58 19.98
N ALA A 231 -2.14 -33.77 19.82
CA ALA A 231 -1.39 -34.14 18.63
C ALA A 231 -2.28 -34.11 17.38
N ARG A 232 -3.50 -34.65 17.46
CA ARG A 232 -4.48 -34.61 16.35
C ARG A 232 -4.89 -33.19 16.00
N LEU A 233 -5.31 -32.38 16.98
CA LEU A 233 -5.73 -30.99 16.75
C LEU A 233 -4.59 -30.14 16.19
N THR A 234 -3.34 -30.40 16.61
CA THR A 234 -2.15 -29.74 16.06
C THR A 234 -1.91 -30.12 14.60
N ALA A 235 -2.11 -31.39 14.24
CA ALA A 235 -2.01 -31.85 12.86
C ALA A 235 -3.11 -31.23 11.97
N ASP A 236 -4.33 -31.06 12.49
CA ASP A 236 -5.42 -30.37 11.80
C ASP A 236 -5.06 -28.90 11.52
N VAL A 237 -4.46 -28.22 12.50
CA VAL A 237 -3.95 -26.84 12.34
C VAL A 237 -2.85 -26.79 11.27
N ASP A 238 -1.92 -27.74 11.25
CA ASP A 238 -0.85 -27.79 10.25
C ASP A 238 -1.40 -28.05 8.84
N GLN A 239 -2.42 -28.90 8.70
CA GLN A 239 -3.10 -29.12 7.43
C GLN A 239 -3.84 -27.86 6.94
N LEU A 240 -4.55 -27.16 7.83
CA LEU A 240 -5.21 -25.89 7.51
C LEU A 240 -4.19 -24.81 7.11
N ASN A 241 -3.07 -24.71 7.84
CA ASN A 241 -1.95 -23.85 7.47
C ASN A 241 -1.43 -24.17 6.06
N ASN A 242 -1.23 -25.44 5.72
CA ASN A 242 -0.78 -25.83 4.38
C ASN A 242 -1.77 -25.44 3.28
N ARG A 243 -3.08 -25.60 3.52
CA ARG A 243 -4.14 -25.17 2.56
C ARG A 243 -4.17 -23.66 2.40
N ILE A 244 -4.06 -22.92 3.51
CA ILE A 244 -3.96 -21.44 3.50
C ILE A 244 -2.73 -21.02 2.68
N ASN A 245 -1.57 -21.64 2.92
CA ASN A 245 -0.35 -21.35 2.17
C ASN A 245 -0.46 -21.69 0.69
N GLN A 246 -1.13 -22.78 0.33
CA GLN A 246 -1.41 -23.12 -1.06
C GLN A 246 -2.29 -22.05 -1.73
N LYS A 247 -3.31 -21.54 -1.04
CA LYS A 247 -4.15 -20.45 -1.56
C LYS A 247 -3.42 -19.12 -1.66
N LEU A 248 -2.47 -18.85 -0.76
CA LEU A 248 -1.56 -17.71 -0.87
C LEU A 248 -0.56 -17.88 -2.03
N ALA A 249 -0.08 -19.10 -2.30
CA ALA A 249 0.82 -19.38 -3.42
C ALA A 249 0.10 -19.30 -4.78
N GLU A 250 -1.15 -19.75 -4.88
CA GLU A 250 -2.03 -19.52 -6.06
C GLU A 250 -2.26 -18.03 -6.32
N TYR A 251 -2.15 -17.18 -5.28
CA TYR A 251 -2.21 -15.73 -5.39
C TYR A 251 -0.88 -15.10 -5.89
N GLU A 252 0.27 -15.78 -5.73
CA GLU A 252 1.62 -15.28 -6.06
C GLU A 252 2.14 -15.69 -7.47
N GLU A 253 1.43 -16.52 -8.25
CA GLU A 253 1.87 -17.07 -9.57
C GLU A 253 2.07 -16.01 -10.69
N TYR A 254 2.01 -14.71 -10.40
CA TYR A 254 2.15 -13.61 -11.38
C TYR A 254 3.41 -12.74 -11.19
N SER A 255 4.42 -13.20 -10.43
CA SER A 255 5.63 -12.43 -10.10
C SER A 255 6.92 -13.23 -10.39
N GLU A 256 7.85 -12.65 -11.16
CA GLU A 256 9.17 -13.23 -11.47
C GLU A 256 10.21 -12.81 -10.42
N TYR A 257 10.47 -13.61 -9.37
CA TYR A 257 11.77 -13.80 -8.67
C TYR A 257 11.57 -14.69 -7.43
N LYS A 258 12.43 -15.68 -7.16
CA LYS A 258 12.23 -16.72 -6.10
C LYS A 258 13.35 -16.73 -5.06
N TRP A 259 13.04 -16.74 -3.75
CA TRP A 259 13.91 -17.25 -2.67
C TRP A 259 13.12 -17.86 -1.47
N ILE A 260 13.77 -18.77 -0.71
CA ILE A 260 13.20 -19.89 0.09
C ILE A 260 13.39 -19.73 1.62
N GLY A 261 12.42 -20.13 2.45
CA GLY A 261 12.65 -20.45 3.89
C GLY A 261 11.43 -20.46 4.82
N PHE A 262 11.19 -21.60 5.46
CA PHE A 262 10.08 -22.03 6.34
C PHE A 262 9.53 -21.02 7.37
N TRP A 263 8.31 -20.53 7.11
CA TRP A 263 7.13 -20.30 8.00
C TRP A 263 5.85 -20.05 7.13
N TRP A 264 5.78 -20.25 5.80
CA TRP A 264 6.07 -21.49 5.02
C TRP A 264 6.17 -21.28 3.45
N GLY A 265 6.59 -20.15 2.86
CA GLY A 265 6.68 -20.04 1.36
C GLY A 265 7.01 -18.64 0.79
N PRO A 266 7.36 -18.49 -0.51
CA PRO A 266 8.21 -17.41 -1.05
C PRO A 266 7.56 -16.02 -1.04
N ILE A 267 8.02 -15.10 -0.19
CA ILE A 267 7.65 -13.69 -0.36
C ILE A 267 8.48 -13.13 -1.52
N VAL A 268 7.87 -13.09 -2.70
CA VAL A 268 8.35 -12.33 -3.86
C VAL A 268 7.88 -10.89 -3.69
N GLY A 269 8.81 -9.94 -3.80
CA GLY A 269 8.47 -8.54 -4.01
C GLY A 269 8.62 -8.22 -5.49
N ALA A 270 7.50 -8.17 -6.21
CA ALA A 270 7.21 -7.30 -7.35
C ALA A 270 5.78 -7.56 -7.82
N LEU A 271 5.09 -6.49 -8.24
CA LEU A 271 3.71 -6.38 -8.70
C LEU A 271 3.02 -7.66 -9.21
N SER A 272 1.73 -7.76 -8.93
CA SER A 272 0.82 -8.02 -10.04
C SER A 272 -0.34 -7.03 -10.00
N TYR A 273 -0.64 -6.49 -11.18
CA TYR A 273 -1.94 -5.92 -11.55
C TYR A 273 -3.13 -6.86 -11.24
N SER A 274 -2.88 -8.08 -10.75
CA SER A 274 -3.85 -9.15 -10.52
C SER A 274 -4.33 -9.29 -9.07
N ILE A 275 -3.84 -8.51 -8.09
CA ILE A 275 -4.26 -8.67 -6.68
C ILE A 275 -5.73 -8.31 -6.42
N TYR A 276 -6.38 -7.65 -7.39
CA TYR A 276 -7.79 -7.26 -7.35
C TYR A 276 -8.68 -8.10 -8.28
N GLY A 277 -8.12 -9.07 -9.03
CA GLY A 277 -8.90 -9.88 -9.98
C GLY A 277 -9.81 -10.95 -9.32
N PRO A 278 -10.72 -11.58 -10.09
CA PRO A 278 -11.66 -12.61 -9.61
C PRO A 278 -10.97 -13.79 -8.95
N LYS A 279 -9.84 -14.23 -9.51
CA LYS A 279 -9.06 -15.36 -9.01
C LYS A 279 -8.39 -15.05 -7.68
N ALA A 280 -7.80 -13.86 -7.55
CA ALA A 280 -7.20 -13.40 -6.29
C ALA A 280 -8.25 -13.25 -5.19
N SER A 281 -9.43 -12.75 -5.54
CA SER A 281 -10.53 -12.58 -4.59
C SER A 281 -11.15 -13.90 -4.15
N ALA A 282 -11.33 -14.88 -5.06
CA ALA A 282 -11.76 -16.22 -4.71
C ALA A 282 -10.75 -16.94 -3.81
N ALA A 283 -9.44 -16.76 -4.07
CA ALA A 283 -8.38 -17.28 -3.21
C ALA A 283 -8.40 -16.62 -1.82
N LEU A 284 -8.63 -15.30 -1.72
CA LEU A 284 -8.76 -14.58 -0.45
C LEU A 284 -10.02 -14.97 0.34
N GLY A 285 -11.16 -15.15 -0.35
CA GLY A 285 -12.40 -15.61 0.28
C GLY A 285 -12.29 -17.05 0.82
N GLU A 286 -11.68 -17.95 0.04
CA GLU A 286 -11.40 -19.31 0.50
C GLU A 286 -10.38 -19.32 1.64
N LYS A 287 -9.34 -18.47 1.59
CA LYS A 287 -8.40 -18.24 2.70
C LYS A 287 -9.14 -17.79 3.96
N ASP A 288 -10.05 -16.83 3.85
CA ASP A 288 -10.82 -16.34 4.99
C ASP A 288 -11.72 -17.43 5.59
N ARG A 289 -12.32 -18.29 4.77
CA ARG A 289 -13.05 -19.47 5.26
C ARG A 289 -12.14 -20.45 6.00
N LEU A 290 -10.96 -20.74 5.44
CA LEU A 290 -9.97 -21.62 6.07
C LEU A 290 -9.43 -21.05 7.39
N ILE A 291 -9.25 -19.72 7.48
CA ILE A 291 -8.88 -19.03 8.72
C ILE A 291 -9.99 -19.21 9.77
N GLU A 292 -11.26 -19.11 9.38
CA GLU A 292 -12.37 -19.32 10.31
C GLU A 292 -12.47 -20.78 10.77
N GLU A 293 -12.28 -21.74 9.87
CA GLU A 293 -12.13 -23.16 10.22
C GLU A 293 -10.98 -23.37 11.23
N LYS A 294 -9.81 -22.75 11.00
CA LYS A 294 -8.65 -22.81 11.90
C LYS A 294 -8.96 -22.25 13.28
N ARG A 295 -9.67 -21.12 13.37
CA ARG A 295 -10.08 -20.52 14.66
C ARG A 295 -10.95 -21.45 15.50
N GLN A 296 -11.82 -22.25 14.89
CA GLN A 296 -12.65 -23.20 15.64
C GLN A 296 -11.82 -24.35 16.24
N VAL A 297 -10.81 -24.82 15.53
CA VAL A 297 -9.85 -25.83 16.03
C VAL A 297 -9.01 -25.25 17.18
N GLU A 298 -8.54 -24.01 17.04
CA GLU A 298 -7.78 -23.28 18.07
C GLU A 298 -8.60 -23.07 19.36
N LEU A 299 -9.89 -22.74 19.25
CA LEU A 299 -10.79 -22.62 20.41
C LEU A 299 -10.95 -23.96 21.16
N THR A 300 -10.95 -25.08 20.43
CA THR A 300 -11.00 -26.42 21.02
C THR A 300 -9.68 -26.73 21.73
N LEU A 301 -8.56 -26.40 21.10
CA LEU A 301 -7.23 -26.62 21.67
C LEU A 301 -6.99 -25.74 22.91
N LYS A 302 -7.49 -24.49 22.93
CA LYS A 302 -7.43 -23.59 24.08
C LYS A 302 -8.10 -24.14 25.34
N LYS A 303 -9.14 -24.98 25.19
CA LYS A 303 -9.80 -25.67 26.32
C LYS A 303 -8.92 -26.74 26.95
N GLN A 304 -7.95 -27.28 26.20
CA GLN A 304 -7.07 -28.38 26.62
C GLN A 304 -5.67 -27.88 27.02
N ASN A 305 -5.13 -26.93 26.27
CA ASN A 305 -3.86 -26.27 26.55
C ASN A 305 -4.00 -24.78 26.22
N ARG A 306 -4.27 -23.98 27.25
CA ARG A 306 -4.55 -22.54 27.11
C ARG A 306 -3.42 -21.79 26.42
N LEU A 307 -2.17 -22.00 26.85
CA LEU A 307 -1.00 -21.31 26.28
C LEU A 307 -0.80 -21.67 24.81
N LEU A 308 -0.86 -22.96 24.45
CA LEU A 308 -0.71 -23.39 23.06
C LEU A 308 -1.86 -22.86 22.19
N GLY A 309 -3.10 -22.89 22.69
CA GLY A 309 -4.26 -22.34 21.98
C GLY A 309 -4.14 -20.82 21.76
N ASP A 310 -3.71 -20.07 22.76
CA ASP A 310 -3.48 -18.62 22.67
C ASP A 310 -2.35 -18.29 21.68
N LEU A 311 -1.25 -19.05 21.68
CA LEU A 311 -0.14 -18.87 20.74
C LEU A 311 -0.56 -19.18 19.28
N LEU A 312 -1.34 -20.24 19.05
CA LEU A 312 -1.84 -20.57 17.70
C LEU A 312 -2.86 -19.53 17.20
N ALA A 313 -3.79 -19.09 18.05
CA ALA A 313 -4.73 -18.02 17.70
C ALA A 313 -4.00 -16.71 17.37
N PHE A 314 -2.90 -16.43 18.07
CA PHE A 314 -2.05 -15.29 17.77
C PHE A 314 -1.30 -15.46 16.44
N GLU A 315 -0.73 -16.63 16.15
CA GLU A 315 -0.15 -16.97 14.84
C GLU A 315 -1.16 -16.73 13.69
N THR A 316 -2.40 -17.17 13.85
CA THR A 316 -3.48 -16.91 12.88
C THR A 316 -3.74 -15.42 12.67
N SER A 317 -3.68 -14.64 13.75
CA SER A 317 -3.81 -13.18 13.68
C SER A 317 -2.64 -12.54 12.93
N LEU A 318 -1.41 -13.04 13.09
CA LEU A 318 -0.23 -12.59 12.34
C LEU A 318 -0.33 -12.94 10.85
N GLN A 319 -0.86 -14.11 10.50
CA GLN A 319 -1.08 -14.54 9.12
C GLN A 319 -2.07 -13.61 8.40
N ASP A 320 -3.20 -13.29 9.04
CA ASP A 320 -4.19 -12.36 8.47
C ASP A 320 -3.63 -10.93 8.38
N LEU A 321 -2.88 -10.48 9.39
CA LEU A 321 -2.21 -9.17 9.39
C LEU A 321 -1.23 -9.04 8.22
N LYS A 322 -0.40 -10.05 7.98
CA LYS A 322 0.62 -10.03 6.93
C LYS A 322 0.02 -9.73 5.56
N THR A 323 -1.01 -10.46 5.15
CA THR A 323 -1.67 -10.26 3.85
C THR A 323 -2.16 -8.83 3.66
N ARG A 324 -2.65 -8.21 4.74
CA ARG A 324 -3.24 -6.86 4.70
C ARG A 324 -2.17 -5.78 4.65
N ILE A 325 -1.10 -5.96 5.42
CA ILE A 325 0.07 -5.06 5.41
C ILE A 325 0.81 -5.15 4.07
N ASP A 326 0.89 -6.33 3.45
CA ASP A 326 1.44 -6.49 2.10
C ASP A 326 0.63 -5.72 1.05
N GLY A 327 -0.71 -5.78 1.15
CA GLY A 327 -1.60 -4.96 0.33
C GLY A 327 -1.37 -3.46 0.54
N ALA A 328 -1.30 -3.01 1.79
CA ALA A 328 -1.05 -1.60 2.13
C ALA A 328 0.33 -1.10 1.65
N ALA A 329 1.38 -1.93 1.78
CA ALA A 329 2.74 -1.63 1.31
C ALA A 329 2.79 -1.47 -0.22
N SER A 330 2.01 -2.29 -0.93
CA SER A 330 1.90 -2.22 -2.39
C SER A 330 1.13 -0.96 -2.82
N GLY A 331 -0.01 -0.69 -2.18
CA GLY A 331 -0.81 0.52 -2.46
C GLY A 331 -0.01 1.80 -2.27
N VAL A 332 0.73 1.93 -1.17
CA VAL A 332 1.52 3.15 -0.91
C VAL A 332 2.71 3.30 -1.87
N SER A 333 3.34 2.18 -2.28
CA SER A 333 4.40 2.20 -3.29
C SER A 333 3.89 2.66 -4.65
N ASN A 334 2.69 2.22 -5.05
CA ASN A 334 2.08 2.65 -6.32
C ASN A 334 1.82 4.17 -6.33
N ILE A 335 1.37 4.72 -5.21
CA ILE A 335 1.17 6.18 -5.08
C ILE A 335 2.52 6.91 -5.11
N GLU A 336 3.57 6.34 -4.50
CA GLU A 336 4.92 6.91 -4.59
C GLU A 336 5.41 6.95 -6.04
N SER A 337 5.18 5.89 -6.82
CA SER A 337 5.48 5.87 -8.26
C SER A 337 4.69 6.92 -9.04
N LEU A 338 3.44 7.21 -8.69
CA LEU A 338 2.70 8.32 -9.30
C LEU A 338 3.36 9.68 -9.04
N TRP A 339 3.83 9.91 -7.81
CA TRP A 339 4.51 11.16 -7.48
C TRP A 339 5.80 11.34 -8.26
N VAL A 340 6.60 10.28 -8.39
CA VAL A 340 7.83 10.28 -9.19
C VAL A 340 7.55 10.60 -10.65
N LEU A 341 6.59 9.90 -11.26
CA LEU A 341 6.22 10.12 -12.66
C LEU A 341 5.67 11.53 -12.90
N LEU A 342 4.90 12.07 -11.95
CA LEU A 342 4.44 13.46 -12.00
C LEU A 342 5.59 14.46 -11.91
N GLU A 343 6.52 14.27 -10.98
CA GLU A 343 7.68 15.13 -10.81
C GLU A 343 8.50 15.19 -12.10
N GLU A 344 8.78 14.04 -12.68
CA GLU A 344 9.52 13.92 -13.93
C GLU A 344 8.77 14.55 -15.12
N LEU A 345 7.48 14.29 -15.25
CA LEU A 345 6.64 14.91 -16.28
C LEU A 345 6.73 16.44 -16.22
N VAL A 346 6.62 17.00 -15.01
CA VAL A 346 6.64 18.45 -14.79
C VAL A 346 8.04 19.02 -15.02
N GLU A 347 9.10 18.32 -14.61
CA GLU A 347 10.48 18.73 -14.86
C GLU A 347 10.82 18.71 -16.37
N SER A 348 10.52 17.60 -17.05
CA SER A 348 10.73 17.48 -18.51
C SER A 348 9.91 18.52 -19.28
N SER A 349 8.68 18.78 -18.85
CA SER A 349 7.84 19.83 -19.44
C SER A 349 8.43 21.22 -19.22
N TYR A 350 8.92 21.52 -18.02
CA TYR A 350 9.57 22.79 -17.72
C TYR A 350 10.79 23.01 -18.62
N ASP A 351 11.69 22.03 -18.69
CA ASP A 351 12.91 22.13 -19.49
C ASP A 351 12.61 22.26 -20.98
N ARG A 352 11.63 21.52 -21.48
CA ARG A 352 11.21 21.62 -22.89
C ARG A 352 10.55 22.96 -23.18
N ILE A 353 9.67 23.48 -22.32
CA ILE A 353 9.05 24.82 -22.49
C ILE A 353 10.13 25.91 -22.50
N LYS A 354 11.12 25.82 -21.60
CA LYS A 354 12.20 26.80 -21.47
C LYS A 354 13.09 26.86 -22.71
N ASN A 355 13.33 25.72 -23.35
CA ASN A 355 14.29 25.59 -24.44
C ASN A 355 13.64 25.52 -25.83
N THR A 356 12.31 25.52 -25.93
CA THR A 356 11.60 25.41 -27.21
C THR A 356 11.23 26.77 -27.80
N ASN A 357 11.37 26.88 -29.11
CA ASN A 357 10.70 27.91 -29.91
C ASN A 357 9.57 27.31 -30.76
N ASN A 358 9.12 26.09 -30.46
CA ASN A 358 8.16 25.35 -31.28
C ASN A 358 6.74 25.41 -30.68
N ALA A 359 5.83 26.09 -31.37
CA ALA A 359 4.42 26.21 -31.02
C ALA A 359 3.68 24.86 -31.05
N VAL A 360 4.08 23.93 -31.92
CA VAL A 360 3.49 22.57 -31.97
C VAL A 360 3.72 21.80 -30.68
N TYR A 361 4.87 22.01 -30.03
CA TYR A 361 5.15 21.40 -28.74
C TYR A 361 4.17 21.86 -27.66
N LEU A 362 3.82 23.16 -27.64
CA LEU A 362 2.84 23.69 -26.68
C LEU A 362 1.44 23.09 -26.90
N VAL A 363 1.09 22.78 -28.14
CA VAL A 363 -0.16 22.06 -28.45
C VAL A 363 -0.14 20.64 -27.89
N SER A 364 0.93 19.89 -28.18
CA SER A 364 1.09 18.53 -27.66
C SER A 364 1.03 18.51 -26.13
N PHE A 365 1.70 19.48 -25.52
CA PHE A 365 1.70 19.70 -24.07
C PHE A 365 0.29 19.99 -23.51
N VAL A 366 -0.51 20.85 -24.15
CA VAL A 366 -1.91 21.10 -23.74
C VAL A 366 -2.74 19.83 -23.78
N SER A 367 -2.66 19.06 -24.87
CA SER A 367 -3.43 17.82 -25.03
C SER A 367 -3.06 16.80 -23.93
N ARG A 368 -1.76 16.66 -23.66
CA ARG A 368 -1.19 15.82 -22.60
C ARG A 368 -1.65 16.23 -21.19
N PHE A 369 -1.61 17.53 -20.88
CA PHE A 369 -2.08 18.05 -19.58
C PHE A 369 -3.60 17.86 -19.39
N GLN A 370 -4.39 17.94 -20.47
CA GLN A 370 -5.83 17.67 -20.40
C GLN A 370 -6.14 16.20 -20.07
N THR A 371 -5.40 15.25 -20.64
CA THR A 371 -5.51 13.83 -20.26
C THR A 371 -5.15 13.62 -18.79
N LEU A 372 -4.05 14.23 -18.33
CA LEU A 372 -3.63 14.17 -16.93
C LEU A 372 -4.72 14.68 -15.98
N MET A 373 -5.32 15.84 -16.27
CA MET A 373 -6.40 16.42 -15.46
C MET A 373 -7.60 15.47 -15.33
N SER A 374 -7.98 14.78 -16.41
CA SER A 374 -9.11 13.84 -16.38
C SER A 374 -8.85 12.72 -15.38
N ASN A 375 -7.66 12.10 -15.44
CA ASN A 375 -7.30 11.00 -14.55
C ASN A 375 -7.27 11.43 -13.08
N TRP A 376 -6.72 12.61 -12.79
CA TRP A 376 -6.61 13.12 -11.42
C TRP A 376 -7.95 13.56 -10.81
N LYS A 377 -8.92 13.92 -11.65
CA LYS A 377 -10.31 14.15 -11.20
C LYS A 377 -10.94 12.88 -10.67
N GLU A 378 -10.64 11.73 -11.28
CA GLU A 378 -11.12 10.44 -10.79
C GLU A 378 -10.41 10.04 -9.49
N ILE A 379 -9.10 10.25 -9.38
CA ILE A 379 -8.33 10.07 -8.13
C ILE A 379 -8.91 10.93 -7.00
N GLN A 380 -9.34 12.16 -7.29
CA GLN A 380 -9.94 13.06 -6.29
C GLN A 380 -11.21 12.47 -5.68
N VAL A 381 -12.12 11.96 -6.51
CA VAL A 381 -13.38 11.36 -6.07
C VAL A 381 -13.11 10.17 -5.14
N GLN A 382 -12.15 9.31 -5.48
CA GLN A 382 -11.86 8.13 -4.66
C GLN A 382 -11.02 8.40 -3.42
N SER A 383 -10.21 9.46 -3.42
CA SER A 383 -9.52 9.92 -2.21
C SER A 383 -10.52 10.38 -1.14
N PHE A 384 -11.67 10.94 -1.57
CA PHE A 384 -12.79 11.24 -0.68
C PHE A 384 -13.46 9.97 -0.14
N ASP A 385 -13.62 8.93 -0.96
CA ASP A 385 -14.14 7.62 -0.51
C ASP A 385 -13.21 6.95 0.51
N LEU A 386 -11.88 7.08 0.36
CA LEU A 386 -10.89 6.60 1.35
C LEU A 386 -11.04 7.31 2.70
N LEU A 387 -11.19 8.64 2.70
CA LEU A 387 -11.42 9.40 3.93
C LEU A 387 -12.72 8.93 4.62
N THR A 388 -13.74 8.60 3.83
CA THR A 388 -15.02 8.07 4.31
C THR A 388 -14.85 6.65 4.87
N ALA A 389 -14.00 5.81 4.29
CA ALA A 389 -13.69 4.47 4.78
C ALA A 389 -13.08 4.48 6.20
N PHE A 390 -12.08 5.33 6.44
CA PHE A 390 -11.51 5.49 7.78
C PHE A 390 -12.53 6.04 8.79
N ASN A 391 -13.41 6.95 8.37
CA ASN A 391 -14.46 7.51 9.23
C ASN A 391 -15.56 6.49 9.57
N ASN A 392 -16.04 5.72 8.60
CA ASN A 392 -17.07 4.69 8.82
C ASN A 392 -16.56 3.55 9.72
N ALA A 393 -15.27 3.18 9.59
CA ALA A 393 -14.64 2.20 10.48
C ALA A 393 -14.49 2.72 11.92
N LEU A 394 -14.42 4.05 12.15
CA LEU A 394 -14.44 4.64 13.49
C LEU A 394 -15.84 4.60 14.12
N GLU A 395 -16.91 4.79 13.34
CA GLU A 395 -18.29 4.80 13.84
C GLU A 395 -18.81 3.41 14.24
N GLU A 396 -18.44 2.35 13.50
CA GLU A 396 -18.82 0.96 13.87
C GLU A 396 -18.04 0.41 15.08
N SER A 397 -16.93 1.05 15.47
CA SER A 397 -16.17 0.66 16.67
C SER A 397 -16.89 1.03 17.98
N ALA A 398 -17.99 1.78 17.89
CA ALA A 398 -18.76 2.29 19.02
C ALA A 398 -20.03 1.47 19.34
N VAL A 399 -20.21 0.30 18.70
CA VAL A 399 -21.37 -0.60 18.92
C VAL A 399 -20.93 -1.94 19.51
#